data_AF-A0A1S3R2L0-F1
#
_entry.id   AF-A0A1S3R2L0-F1
#
_cell.length_a   1.000
_cell.length_b   1.000
_cell.length_c   1.000
_cell.angle_alpha   90.00
_cell.angle_beta   90.00
_cell.angle_gamma   90.00
#
_symmetry.space_group_name_H-M   'P 1'
#
loop_
_entity.id
_entity.type
_entity.pdbx_description
1 polymer ?
#
loop_
_entity_poly.entity_id
_entity_poly.type
_entity_poly.pdbx_seq_one_letter_code
_entity_poly.pdbx_strand_id
1 'polypeptide(L)'
;MGRAMKNLDSLLQMPYGCGEQNMVLFAPNIYILNYLQSTRQLTMEIQTRATGFLDSGYQRELNYKHDDGSYSAFGKSDESGNTWLTSFVMKSFGGAKPYIFVDPAHIAQAKAWLASHQQTDGCIASVGKLFHNGMKVKESELSG
;
A
#
# COMPACT_ATOMS: atom_id res chain seq x y z
N MET A 1 0.75 24.41 -16.57
CA MET A 1 0.91 23.61 -15.33
C MET A 1 2.27 23.90 -14.71
N GLY A 2 2.43 24.91 -13.84
CA GLY A 2 3.77 25.54 -13.63
C GLY A 2 4.26 25.76 -12.19
N ARG A 3 3.45 25.50 -11.14
CA ARG A 3 3.85 25.75 -9.74
C ARG A 3 3.62 24.58 -8.79
N ALA A 4 2.53 23.82 -8.95
CA ALA A 4 2.29 22.61 -8.15
C ALA A 4 3.32 21.48 -8.40
N MET A 5 4.05 21.52 -9.53
CA MET A 5 4.96 20.44 -9.95
C MET A 5 6.41 20.63 -9.50
N LYS A 6 6.78 21.81 -8.99
CA LYS A 6 8.19 22.13 -8.66
C LYS A 6 8.71 21.50 -7.36
N ASN A 7 7.84 20.89 -6.54
CA ASN A 7 8.22 20.30 -5.24
C ASN A 7 7.48 18.97 -5.00
N LEU A 8 7.26 18.17 -6.03
CA LEU A 8 6.58 16.87 -5.85
C LEU A 8 7.37 15.92 -4.92
N ASP A 9 8.69 16.12 -4.81
CA ASP A 9 9.55 15.45 -3.84
C ASP A 9 9.22 15.83 -2.38
N SER A 10 8.64 17.02 -2.12
CA SER A 10 8.16 17.39 -0.78
C SER A 10 6.91 16.61 -0.36
N LEU A 11 6.27 15.89 -1.29
CA LEU A 11 5.15 14.99 -1.00
C LEU A 11 5.63 13.59 -0.60
N LEU A 12 6.92 13.29 -0.76
CA LEU A 12 7.49 12.05 -0.24
C LEU A 12 7.41 12.08 1.27
N GLN A 13 6.81 11.05 1.85
CA GLN A 13 6.60 10.94 3.29
C GLN A 13 7.14 9.62 3.79
N MET A 14 7.89 9.66 4.89
CA MET A 14 8.36 8.47 5.56
C MET A 14 7.17 7.71 6.15
N PRO A 15 6.98 6.41 5.85
CA PRO A 15 5.90 5.63 6.43
C PRO A 15 6.09 5.40 7.94
N TYR A 16 5.00 5.54 8.71
CA TYR A 16 4.95 5.32 10.15
C TYR A 16 3.53 4.95 10.58
N GLY A 17 3.36 4.66 11.88
CA GLY A 17 2.06 4.33 12.47
C GLY A 17 1.72 2.85 12.33
N CYS A 18 0.44 2.51 12.52
CA CYS A 18 -0.12 1.17 12.36
C CYS A 18 -0.21 0.76 10.88
N GLY A 19 -0.58 -0.48 10.55
CA GLY A 19 -0.58 -0.98 9.16
C GLY A 19 -1.37 -0.10 8.19
N GLU A 20 -2.53 0.40 8.62
CA GLU A 20 -3.34 1.34 7.82
C GLU A 20 -2.57 2.64 7.53
N GLN A 21 -2.03 3.29 8.56
CA GLN A 21 -1.33 4.56 8.46
C GLN A 21 -0.02 4.42 7.67
N ASN A 22 0.69 3.32 7.89
CA ASN A 22 1.90 2.98 7.17
C ASN A 22 1.62 2.89 5.68
N MET A 23 0.55 2.20 5.27
CA MET A 23 0.18 2.06 3.86
C MET A 23 -0.32 3.34 3.21
N VAL A 24 -1.02 4.20 3.95
CA VAL A 24 -1.44 5.54 3.49
C VAL A 24 -0.24 6.40 3.11
N LEU A 25 0.88 6.24 3.82
CA LEU A 25 2.12 6.98 3.55
C LEU A 25 3.01 6.25 2.54
N PHE A 26 3.01 4.92 2.54
CA PHE A 26 3.80 4.10 1.62
C PHE A 26 3.36 4.24 0.16
N ALA A 27 2.08 4.02 -0.13
CA ALA A 27 1.60 3.94 -1.51
C ALA A 27 1.82 5.23 -2.33
N PRO A 28 1.61 6.46 -1.78
CA PRO A 28 1.89 7.70 -2.51
C PRO A 28 3.33 7.83 -3.01
N ASN A 29 4.32 7.35 -2.25
CA ASN A 29 5.73 7.40 -2.67
C ASN A 29 5.96 6.67 -4.01
N ILE A 30 5.23 5.58 -4.26
CA ILE A 30 5.29 4.82 -5.51
C ILE A 30 4.75 5.65 -6.68
N TYR A 31 3.59 6.28 -6.51
CA TYR A 31 2.97 7.09 -7.56
C TYR A 31 3.78 8.36 -7.85
N ILE A 32 4.40 8.97 -6.84
CA ILE A 32 5.32 10.10 -7.00
C ILE A 32 6.55 9.66 -7.82
N LEU A 33 7.16 8.52 -7.49
CA LEU A 33 8.28 7.97 -8.26
C LEU A 33 7.90 7.69 -9.72
N ASN A 34 6.77 7.01 -9.95
CA ASN A 34 6.26 6.73 -11.30
C ASN A 34 6.06 8.04 -12.09
N TYR A 35 5.48 9.06 -11.48
CA TYR A 35 5.23 10.34 -12.11
C TYR A 35 6.54 11.06 -12.46
N LEU A 36 7.46 11.21 -11.50
CA LEU A 36 8.75 11.87 -11.71
C LEU A 36 9.58 11.15 -12.77
N GLN A 37 9.54 9.81 -12.79
CA GLN A 37 10.20 9.01 -13.82
C GLN A 37 9.59 9.26 -15.20
N SER A 38 8.26 9.19 -15.33
CA SER A 38 7.56 9.38 -16.61
C SER A 38 7.73 10.80 -17.19
N THR A 39 7.87 11.79 -16.32
CA THR A 39 8.07 13.20 -16.69
C THR A 39 9.54 13.61 -16.81
N ARG A 40 10.48 12.66 -16.62
CA ARG A 40 11.93 12.90 -16.64
C ARG A 40 12.41 13.93 -15.61
N GLN A 41 11.72 14.01 -14.48
CA GLN A 41 12.04 14.88 -13.34
C GLN A 41 12.68 14.11 -12.17
N LEU A 42 12.82 12.78 -12.28
CA LEU A 42 13.44 11.96 -11.24
C LEU A 42 14.95 12.17 -11.19
N THR A 43 15.43 12.71 -10.07
CA THR A 43 16.87 12.82 -9.78
C THR A 43 17.33 11.66 -8.90
N MET A 44 18.64 11.38 -8.89
CA MET A 44 19.22 10.34 -8.04
C MET A 44 18.98 10.59 -6.55
N GLU A 45 18.98 11.87 -6.11
CA GLU A 45 18.72 12.24 -4.73
C GLU A 45 17.27 11.91 -4.32
N ILE A 46 16.30 12.28 -5.17
CA ILE A 46 14.88 11.98 -4.95
C ILE A 46 14.65 10.46 -4.95
N GLN A 47 15.25 9.76 -5.91
CA GLN A 47 15.14 8.31 -6.02
C GLN A 47 15.67 7.63 -4.75
N THR A 48 16.89 7.97 -4.32
CA THR A 48 17.52 7.39 -3.12
C THR A 48 16.68 7.61 -1.86
N ARG A 49 16.13 8.82 -1.70
CA ARG A 49 15.25 9.14 -0.56
C ARG A 49 13.97 8.32 -0.59
N ALA A 50 13.30 8.29 -1.74
CA ALA A 50 12.04 7.58 -1.91
C ALA A 50 12.21 6.06 -1.78
N THR A 51 13.27 5.46 -2.33
CA THR A 51 13.57 4.03 -2.15
C THR A 51 13.83 3.71 -0.69
N GLY A 52 14.57 4.56 0.04
CA GLY A 52 14.75 4.40 1.48
C GLY A 52 13.43 4.45 2.27
N PHE A 53 12.49 5.32 1.89
CA PHE A 53 11.14 5.35 2.48
C PHE A 53 10.34 4.09 2.14
N LEU A 54 10.42 3.60 0.90
CA LEU A 54 9.77 2.36 0.49
C LEU A 54 10.36 1.14 1.22
N ASP A 55 11.68 1.00 1.31
CA ASP A 55 12.30 -0.11 2.04
C ASP A 55 11.87 -0.12 3.52
N SER A 56 11.93 1.04 4.18
CA SER A 56 11.49 1.18 5.57
C SER A 56 10.00 0.86 5.75
N GLY A 57 9.14 1.39 4.88
CA GLY A 57 7.70 1.14 4.93
C GLY A 57 7.32 -0.31 4.62
N TYR A 58 8.03 -0.96 3.69
CA TYR A 58 7.87 -2.37 3.39
C TYR A 58 8.22 -3.24 4.61
N GLN A 59 9.40 -3.05 5.19
CA GLN A 59 9.82 -3.79 6.40
C GLN A 59 8.87 -3.54 7.58
N ARG A 60 8.40 -2.30 7.72
CA ARG A 60 7.41 -1.95 8.75
C ARG A 60 6.08 -2.67 8.52
N GLU A 61 5.58 -2.71 7.29
CA GLU A 61 4.31 -3.36 6.96
C GLU A 61 4.31 -4.86 7.26
N LEU A 62 5.47 -5.52 7.15
CA LEU A 62 5.59 -6.95 7.50
C LEU A 62 5.31 -7.25 8.97
N ASN A 63 5.42 -6.26 9.88
CA ASN A 63 5.03 -6.43 11.29
C ASN A 63 3.50 -6.55 11.47
N TYR A 64 2.73 -6.14 10.47
CA TYR A 64 1.27 -6.21 10.46
C TYR A 64 0.72 -7.40 9.67
N LYS A 65 1.63 -8.28 9.21
CA LYS A 65 1.31 -9.51 8.49
C LYS A 65 0.91 -10.62 9.47
N HIS A 66 -0.14 -11.36 9.11
CA HIS A 66 -0.60 -12.58 9.75
C HIS A 66 0.08 -13.82 9.16
N ASP A 67 0.01 -14.93 9.90
CA ASP A 67 0.59 -16.21 9.48
C ASP A 67 -0.09 -16.79 8.23
N ASP A 68 -1.36 -16.46 8.01
CA ASP A 68 -2.15 -16.84 6.83
C ASP A 68 -1.88 -15.97 5.58
N GLY A 69 -1.01 -14.96 5.69
CA GLY A 69 -0.66 -14.06 4.59
C GLY A 69 -1.46 -12.77 4.52
N SER A 70 -2.45 -12.59 5.38
CA SER A 70 -3.26 -11.37 5.45
C SER A 70 -2.59 -10.24 6.23
N TYR A 71 -3.16 -9.04 6.15
CA TYR A 71 -2.69 -7.84 6.84
C TYR A 71 -3.84 -7.17 7.58
N SER A 72 -3.59 -6.64 8.77
CA SER A 72 -4.54 -5.87 9.57
C SER A 72 -3.89 -4.63 10.19
N ALA A 73 -4.66 -3.74 10.83
CA ALA A 73 -4.11 -2.51 11.38
C ALA A 73 -3.05 -2.77 12.47
N PHE A 74 -3.26 -3.79 13.30
CA PHE A 74 -2.40 -4.12 14.44
C PHE A 74 -1.76 -5.52 14.34
N GLY A 75 -1.75 -6.09 13.13
CA GLY A 75 -1.17 -7.41 12.86
C GLY A 75 -1.76 -8.49 13.75
N LYS A 76 -0.90 -9.34 14.31
CA LYS A 76 -1.29 -10.47 15.18
C LYS A 76 -2.03 -10.08 16.47
N SER A 77 -2.15 -8.79 16.77
CA SER A 77 -2.99 -8.31 17.88
C SER A 77 -4.47 -8.25 17.50
N ASP A 78 -4.79 -8.18 16.21
CA ASP A 78 -6.14 -8.34 15.69
C ASP A 78 -6.47 -9.83 15.53
N GLU A 79 -7.75 -10.19 15.69
CA GLU A 79 -8.23 -11.57 15.54
C GLU A 79 -8.11 -12.11 14.11
N SER A 80 -8.09 -11.23 13.10
CA SER A 80 -8.05 -11.60 11.69
C SER A 80 -7.48 -10.49 10.81
N GLY A 81 -7.05 -10.87 9.61
CA GLY A 81 -6.73 -9.94 8.54
C GLY A 81 -7.92 -9.11 8.07
N ASN A 82 -7.62 -8.00 7.41
CA ASN A 82 -8.60 -7.16 6.77
C ASN A 82 -8.52 -7.28 5.24
N THR A 83 -9.66 -7.54 4.58
CA THR A 83 -9.70 -7.73 3.12
C THR A 83 -9.19 -6.52 2.37
N TRP A 84 -9.65 -5.32 2.74
CA TRP A 84 -9.28 -4.09 2.05
C TRP A 84 -7.79 -3.80 2.25
N LEU A 85 -7.29 -3.85 3.48
CA LEU A 85 -5.88 -3.58 3.76
C LEU A 85 -4.98 -4.62 3.06
N THR A 86 -5.32 -5.91 3.13
CA THR A 86 -4.57 -6.97 2.45
C THR A 86 -4.52 -6.73 0.93
N SER A 87 -5.65 -6.35 0.32
CA SER A 87 -5.70 -6.03 -1.11
C SER A 87 -4.85 -4.79 -1.45
N PHE A 88 -4.87 -3.78 -0.57
CA PHE A 88 -4.12 -2.54 -0.75
C PHE A 88 -2.61 -2.76 -0.61
N VAL A 89 -2.19 -3.56 0.37
CA VAL A 89 -0.81 -4.02 0.56
C VAL A 89 -0.35 -4.80 -0.67
N MET A 90 -1.10 -5.82 -1.09
CA MET A 90 -0.75 -6.64 -2.26
C MET A 90 -0.53 -5.78 -3.51
N LYS A 91 -1.45 -4.85 -3.80
CA LYS A 91 -1.35 -3.95 -4.96
C LYS A 91 -0.13 -3.03 -4.85
N SER A 92 0.06 -2.41 -3.68
CA SER A 92 1.14 -1.45 -3.45
C SER A 92 2.52 -2.12 -3.49
N PHE A 93 2.65 -3.31 -2.91
CA PHE A 93 3.86 -4.13 -2.98
C PHE A 93 4.19 -4.49 -4.44
N GLY A 94 3.20 -4.88 -5.24
CA GLY A 94 3.38 -5.10 -6.68
C GLY A 94 3.89 -3.85 -7.41
N GLY A 95 3.35 -2.67 -7.06
CA GLY A 95 3.77 -1.38 -7.61
C GLY A 95 5.16 -0.91 -7.16
N ALA A 96 5.65 -1.37 -6.01
CA ALA A 96 6.95 -0.98 -5.46
C ALA A 96 8.14 -1.77 -6.04
N LYS A 97 7.88 -2.95 -6.65
CA LYS A 97 8.91 -3.83 -7.22
C LYS A 97 9.90 -3.18 -8.20
N PRO A 98 9.53 -2.17 -9.01
CA PRO A 98 10.50 -1.48 -9.87
C PRO A 98 11.55 -0.67 -9.10
N TYR A 99 11.30 -0.38 -7.83
CA TYR A 99 12.09 0.56 -7.01
C TYR A 99 12.82 -0.11 -5.85
N ILE A 100 12.23 -1.14 -5.25
CA ILE A 100 12.79 -1.87 -4.10
C ILE A 100 12.60 -3.38 -4.25
N PHE A 101 13.35 -4.16 -3.47
CA PHE A 101 13.13 -5.59 -3.38
C PHE A 101 11.87 -5.88 -2.56
N VAL A 102 10.94 -6.61 -3.15
CA VAL A 102 9.74 -7.14 -2.49
C VAL A 102 9.73 -8.64 -2.70
N ASP A 103 9.65 -9.40 -1.62
CA ASP A 103 9.62 -10.86 -1.69
C ASP A 103 8.33 -11.31 -2.43
N PRO A 104 8.45 -12.04 -3.56
CA PRO A 104 7.30 -12.56 -4.28
C PRO A 104 6.36 -13.42 -3.42
N ALA A 105 6.89 -14.09 -2.38
CA ALA A 105 6.10 -14.91 -1.48
C ALA A 105 5.07 -14.09 -0.71
N HIS A 106 5.39 -12.86 -0.30
CA HIS A 106 4.45 -12.00 0.43
C HIS A 106 3.24 -11.61 -0.43
N ILE A 107 3.46 -11.32 -1.71
CA ILE A 107 2.38 -11.03 -2.67
C ILE A 107 1.56 -12.29 -2.93
N ALA A 108 2.22 -13.44 -3.12
CA ALA A 108 1.55 -14.71 -3.40
C ALA A 108 0.66 -15.16 -2.23
N GLN A 109 1.15 -15.03 -1.00
CA GLN A 109 0.40 -15.36 0.22
C GLN A 109 -0.83 -14.44 0.38
N ALA A 110 -0.66 -13.12 0.24
CA ALA A 110 -1.78 -12.17 0.30
C ALA A 110 -2.84 -12.48 -0.77
N LYS A 111 -2.41 -12.81 -2.00
CA LYS A 111 -3.30 -13.20 -3.09
C LYS A 111 -4.06 -14.49 -2.76
N ALA A 112 -3.38 -15.51 -2.25
CA ALA A 112 -4.00 -16.77 -1.88
C ALA A 112 -5.05 -16.59 -0.79
N TRP A 113 -4.76 -15.77 0.22
CA TRP A 113 -5.70 -15.43 1.28
C TRP A 113 -6.90 -14.63 0.76
N LEU A 114 -6.71 -13.66 -0.13
CA LEU A 114 -7.83 -12.93 -0.75
C LEU A 114 -8.72 -13.86 -1.59
N ALA A 115 -8.12 -14.80 -2.31
CA ALA A 115 -8.85 -15.78 -3.12
C ALA A 115 -9.67 -16.75 -2.26
N SER A 116 -9.21 -17.13 -1.06
CA SER A 116 -10.02 -17.95 -0.15
C SER A 116 -11.23 -17.21 0.44
N HIS A 117 -11.26 -15.88 0.34
CA HIS A 117 -12.39 -15.02 0.73
C HIS A 117 -13.27 -14.63 -0.46
N GLN A 118 -13.01 -15.17 -1.65
CA GLN A 118 -13.84 -14.96 -2.83
C GLN A 118 -15.12 -15.81 -2.73
N GLN A 119 -16.26 -15.16 -2.94
CA GLN A 119 -17.59 -15.76 -2.99
C GLN A 119 -17.84 -16.40 -4.36
N THR A 120 -18.87 -17.25 -4.43
CA THR A 120 -19.23 -18.00 -5.65
C THR A 120 -19.62 -17.12 -6.84
N ASP A 121 -20.03 -15.88 -6.58
CA ASP A 121 -20.34 -14.85 -7.57
C ASP A 121 -19.12 -14.04 -8.03
N GLY A 122 -17.94 -14.33 -7.45
CA GLY A 122 -16.69 -13.66 -7.75
C GLY A 122 -16.37 -12.46 -6.85
N CYS A 123 -17.27 -12.03 -5.97
CA CYS A 123 -17.04 -10.93 -5.03
C CYS A 123 -16.09 -11.35 -3.90
N ILE A 124 -15.25 -10.45 -3.39
CA ILE A 124 -14.43 -10.75 -2.20
C ILE A 124 -15.18 -10.28 -0.95
N ALA A 125 -15.41 -11.19 0.00
CA ALA A 125 -16.07 -10.87 1.25
C ALA A 125 -15.25 -9.85 2.07
N SER A 126 -15.89 -8.78 2.55
CA SER A 126 -15.25 -7.82 3.45
C SER A 126 -15.17 -8.41 4.85
N VAL A 127 -13.97 -8.79 5.29
CA VAL A 127 -13.68 -9.28 6.65
C VAL A 127 -12.68 -8.37 7.36
N GLY A 128 -12.62 -8.49 8.68
CA GLY A 128 -11.77 -7.68 9.56
C GLY A 128 -12.31 -6.28 9.84
N LYS A 129 -11.66 -5.58 10.77
CA LYS A 129 -12.00 -4.19 11.14
C LYS A 129 -11.04 -3.21 10.47
N LEU A 130 -11.59 -2.16 9.87
CA LEU A 130 -10.84 -0.96 9.48
C LEU A 130 -11.08 0.11 10.53
N PHE A 131 -10.02 0.80 10.94
CA PHE A 131 -10.11 1.84 11.94
C PHE A 131 -10.07 3.24 11.28
N HIS A 132 -9.45 3.37 10.11
CA HIS A 132 -9.49 4.59 9.29
C HIS A 132 -10.50 4.50 8.13
N ASN A 133 -11.72 5.00 8.36
CA ASN A 133 -12.78 5.07 7.32
C ASN A 133 -12.49 6.03 6.16
N GLY A 134 -11.48 6.91 6.28
CA GLY A 134 -11.06 7.82 5.20
C GLY A 134 -10.34 7.15 4.04
N MET A 135 -9.98 5.87 4.17
CA MET A 135 -9.26 5.12 3.12
C MET A 135 -10.18 4.36 2.17
N LYS A 136 -11.44 4.13 2.55
CA LYS A 136 -12.44 3.63 1.59
C LYS A 136 -12.87 4.82 0.72
N VAL A 137 -12.59 4.75 -0.58
CA VAL A 137 -13.35 5.57 -1.53
C VAL A 137 -14.81 5.18 -1.33
N LYS A 138 -15.64 6.11 -0.87
CA LYS A 138 -17.08 5.89 -0.83
C LYS A 138 -17.54 5.76 -2.28
N GLU A 139 -18.13 4.63 -2.62
CA GLU A 139 -18.72 4.36 -3.94
C GLU A 139 -19.99 5.22 -4.21
N SER A 140 -20.25 6.23 -3.38
CA SER A 140 -21.45 7.09 -3.45
C SER A 140 -21.29 8.33 -4.34
N GLU A 141 -20.26 8.42 -5.19
CA GLU A 141 -20.05 9.56 -6.10
C GLU A 141 -20.09 9.18 -7.59
N LEU A 142 -20.58 7.98 -7.94
CA LEU A 142 -20.75 7.53 -9.34
C LEU A 142 -22.21 7.43 -9.81
N SER A 143 -23.14 8.05 -9.08
CA SER A 143 -24.55 8.15 -9.47
C SER A 143 -25.09 9.57 -9.40
N GLY A 144 -24.39 10.51 -10.07
CA GLY A 144 -24.84 11.88 -10.33
C GLY A 144 -24.73 12.22 -11.80
#